data_AF-A0A932BFV3-F1
#
_entry.id   AF-A0A932BFV3-F1
#
_cell.length_a   1.000
_cell.length_b   1.000
_cell.length_c   1.000
_cell.angle_alpha   90.00
_cell.angle_beta   90.00
_cell.angle_gamma   90.00
#
_symmetry.space_group_name_H-M   'P 1'
#
loop_
_entity.id
_entity.type
_entity.pdbx_description
1 polymer ?
#
loop_
_entity_poly.entity_id
_entity_poly.type
_entity_poly.pdbx_seq_one_letter_code
_entity_poly.pdbx_strand_id
1 'polypeptide(L)'
;MIKSISLAMDGSQKVDLKLPPEIDAALAREARRVHKPKSALLQRAVEAYLEELADARSVELARSQGGKPVPWAEVKRRHGLAG
;
A
#
# COMPACT_ATOMS: atom_id res chain seq x y z
N MET A 1 16.94 13.95 -16.88
CA MET A 1 17.71 12.76 -16.48
C MET A 1 16.84 11.94 -15.53
N ILE A 2 16.33 10.78 -15.94
CA ILE A 2 15.47 9.93 -15.10
C ILE A 2 16.39 9.16 -14.15
N LYS A 3 16.26 9.39 -12.84
CA LYS A 3 17.04 8.66 -11.83
C LYS A 3 16.30 7.38 -11.45
N SER A 4 16.97 6.24 -11.57
CA SER A 4 16.46 4.95 -11.13
C SER A 4 16.54 4.84 -9.60
N ILE A 5 15.49 4.32 -8.98
CA ILE A 5 15.51 3.95 -7.55
C ILE A 5 15.44 2.43 -7.49
N SER A 6 16.42 1.82 -6.82
CA SER A 6 16.43 0.37 -6.58
C SER A 6 15.71 0.05 -5.26
N LEU A 7 14.68 -0.81 -5.34
CA LEU A 7 14.02 -1.41 -4.18
C LEU A 7 14.63 -2.77 -3.88
N ALA A 8 14.85 -3.09 -2.60
CA ALA A 8 15.16 -4.44 -2.17
C ALA A 8 13.89 -5.06 -1.59
N MET A 9 13.37 -6.10 -2.23
CA MET A 9 12.32 -6.95 -1.66
C MET A 9 12.98 -8.19 -1.06
N ASP A 10 12.40 -8.77 0.00
CA ASP A 10 12.96 -9.92 0.71
C ASP A 10 13.40 -11.02 -0.27
N GLY A 11 14.69 -11.38 -0.22
CA GLY A 11 15.28 -12.39 -1.10
C GLY A 11 15.80 -11.89 -2.46
N SER A 12 16.67 -10.88 -2.47
CA SER A 12 17.65 -10.59 -3.55
C SER A 12 17.17 -9.86 -4.81
N GLN A 13 15.87 -9.62 -5.01
CA GLN A 13 15.41 -8.98 -6.24
C GLN A 13 15.47 -7.45 -6.14
N LYS A 14 16.39 -6.84 -6.90
CA LYS A 14 16.47 -5.39 -7.07
C LYS A 14 15.58 -4.96 -8.23
N VAL A 15 14.61 -4.10 -7.95
CA VAL A 15 13.75 -3.53 -8.99
C VAL A 15 14.17 -2.10 -9.24
N ASP A 16 14.61 -1.81 -10.46
CA ASP A 16 14.89 -0.44 -10.89
C ASP A 16 13.61 0.22 -11.40
N LEU A 17 13.12 1.18 -10.62
CA LEU A 17 11.91 1.92 -10.96
C LEU A 17 12.25 3.26 -11.60
N LYS A 18 11.60 3.53 -12.73
CA LYS A 18 11.60 4.84 -13.38
C LYS A 18 10.37 5.60 -12.91
N LEU A 19 10.57 6.58 -12.03
CA LEU A 19 9.50 7.43 -11.55
C LEU A 19 9.35 8.67 -12.45
N PRO A 20 8.12 9.17 -12.65
CA PRO A 20 7.89 10.50 -13.19
C PRO A 20 8.64 11.55 -12.36
N PRO A 21 9.19 12.62 -12.98
CA PRO A 21 9.97 13.63 -12.28
C PRO A 21 9.24 14.28 -11.10
N GLU A 22 7.93 14.49 -11.23
CA GLU A 22 7.07 15.12 -10.23
C GLU A 22 6.97 14.24 -8.98
N ILE A 23 6.84 12.93 -9.18
CA ILE A 23 6.76 11.93 -8.11
C ILE A 23 8.13 11.77 -7.44
N ASP A 24 9.23 11.72 -8.21
CA ASP A 24 10.57 11.64 -7.63
C ASP A 24 10.89 12.87 -6.76
N ALA A 25 10.47 14.06 -7.20
CA ALA A 25 10.63 15.29 -6.44
C ALA A 25 9.79 15.29 -5.15
N ALA A 26 8.54 14.83 -5.22
CA ALA A 26 7.69 14.68 -4.04
C ALA A 26 8.27 13.67 -3.04
N LEU A 27 8.70 12.51 -3.53
CA LEU A 27 9.34 11.47 -2.73
C LEU A 27 10.65 11.97 -2.09
N ALA A 28 11.43 12.77 -2.81
CA ALA A 28 12.64 13.39 -2.28
C ALA A 28 12.36 14.36 -1.13
N ARG A 29 11.31 15.17 -1.23
CA ARG A 29 10.89 16.08 -0.15
C ARG A 29 10.48 15.30 1.09
N GLU A 30 9.70 14.24 0.91
CA GLU A 30 9.24 13.40 2.01
C GLU A 30 10.39 12.64 2.68
N ALA A 31 11.28 12.04 1.88
CA ALA A 31 12.48 11.36 2.36
C ALA A 31 13.34 12.25 3.26
N ARG A 32 13.50 13.52 2.89
CA ARG A 32 14.21 14.51 3.72
C ARG A 32 13.44 14.84 4.99
N ARG A 33 12.12 15.04 4.90
CA ARG A 33 11.26 15.38 6.06
C ARG A 33 11.30 14.30 7.14
N VAL A 34 11.25 13.03 6.74
CA VAL A 34 11.17 11.90 7.68
C VAL A 34 12.53 11.23 7.93
N HIS A 35 13.62 11.79 7.42
CA HIS A 35 14.99 11.26 7.52
C HIS A 35 15.10 9.78 7.13
N LYS A 36 14.43 9.38 6.04
CA LYS A 36 14.44 8.00 5.51
C LYS A 36 14.88 7.98 4.05
N PRO A 37 15.52 6.89 3.57
CA PRO A 37 15.84 6.77 2.16
C PRO A 37 14.57 6.65 1.31
N LYS A 38 14.61 7.17 0.08
CA LYS A 38 13.49 7.09 -0.87
C LYS A 38 13.00 5.66 -1.09
N SER A 39 13.93 4.69 -1.12
CA SER A 39 13.62 3.28 -1.29
C SER A 39 12.74 2.73 -0.16
N ALA A 40 12.99 3.11 1.10
CA ALA A 40 12.17 2.67 2.23
C ALA A 40 10.74 3.23 2.16
N LEU A 41 10.58 4.48 1.73
CA LEU A 41 9.26 5.09 1.52
C LEU A 41 8.51 4.42 0.38
N LEU A 42 9.21 4.13 -0.72
CA LEU A 42 8.64 3.49 -1.89
C LEU A 42 8.27 2.02 -1.61
N GLN A 43 9.10 1.30 -0.85
CA GLN A 43 8.80 -0.05 -0.37
C GLN A 43 7.50 -0.06 0.43
N ARG A 44 7.38 0.82 1.44
CA ARG A 44 6.18 0.94 2.26
C ARG A 44 4.93 1.26 1.42
N ALA A 45 5.06 2.12 0.40
CA ALA A 45 3.95 2.44 -0.48
C ALA A 45 3.51 1.25 -1.33
N VAL A 46 4.46 0.44 -1.81
CA VAL A 46 4.18 -0.80 -2.55
C VAL A 46 3.51 -1.82 -1.63
N GLU A 47 4.01 -2.00 -0.41
CA GLU A 47 3.39 -2.90 0.59
C GLU A 47 1.93 -2.50 0.85
N ALA A 48 1.67 -1.22 1.14
CA ALA A 48 0.32 -0.72 1.35
C ALA A 48 -0.59 -0.94 0.13
N TYR A 49 -0.08 -0.71 -1.09
CA TYR A 49 -0.85 -0.97 -2.31
C TYR A 49 -1.19 -2.46 -2.47
N LEU A 50 -0.27 -3.37 -2.13
CA LEU A 50 -0.52 -4.81 -2.20
C LEU A 50 -1.55 -5.26 -1.16
N GLU A 51 -1.53 -4.68 0.03
CA GLU A 51 -2.57 -4.89 1.06
C GLU A 51 -3.94 -4.39 0.55
N GLU A 52 -4.02 -3.15 0.05
CA GLU A 52 -5.26 -2.60 -0.50
C GLU A 52 -5.81 -3.45 -1.67
N LEU A 53 -4.92 -3.96 -2.53
CA LEU A 53 -5.29 -4.82 -3.64
C LEU A 53 -5.84 -6.17 -3.16
N ALA A 54 -5.27 -6.73 -2.10
CA ALA A 54 -5.76 -7.96 -1.49
C ALA A 54 -7.15 -7.76 -0.85
N ASP A 55 -7.35 -6.63 -0.18
CA ASP A 55 -8.65 -6.24 0.40
C ASP A 55 -9.70 -6.05 -0.68
N ALA A 56 -9.37 -5.32 -1.76
CA ALA A 56 -10.27 -5.11 -2.89
C ALA A 56 -10.72 -6.43 -3.53
N ARG A 57 -9.77 -7.35 -3.79
CA ARG A 57 -10.08 -8.70 -4.31
C ARG A 57 -10.96 -9.50 -3.35
N SER A 58 -10.72 -9.38 -2.05
CA SER A 58 -11.51 -10.07 -1.02
C SER A 58 -12.97 -9.58 -1.01
N VAL A 59 -13.18 -8.27 -1.17
CA VAL A 59 -14.51 -7.68 -1.30
C VAL A 59 -15.21 -8.13 -2.59
N GLU A 60 -14.50 -8.15 -3.72
CA GLU A 60 -15.05 -8.64 -4.99
C GLU A 60 -15.45 -10.12 -4.92
N LEU A 61 -14.60 -10.96 -4.31
CA LEU A 61 -14.90 -12.37 -4.08
C LEU A 61 -16.12 -12.57 -3.17
N ALA A 62 -16.21 -11.80 -2.08
CA ALA A 62 -17.37 -11.86 -1.21
C ALA A 62 -18.66 -11.49 -1.96
N ARG A 63 -18.61 -10.46 -2.82
CA ARG A 63 -19.75 -10.07 -3.66
C ARG A 63 -20.15 -11.16 -4.66
N SER A 64 -19.19 -11.80 -5.31
CA SER A 64 -19.48 -12.87 -6.29
C SER A 64 -20.11 -14.11 -5.64
N GLN A 65 -19.84 -14.33 -4.35
CA GLN A 65 -20.45 -15.39 -3.54
C GLN A 65 -21.80 -14.97 -2.89
N GLY A 66 -22.34 -13.80 -3.25
CA GLY A 66 -23.62 -13.30 -2.71
C GLY A 66 -23.50 -12.56 -1.37
N GLY A 67 -22.28 -12.26 -0.93
CA GLY A 67 -22.01 -11.43 0.24
C GLY A 67 -22.55 -10.02 0.09
N LYS A 68 -23.13 -9.50 1.18
CA LYS A 68 -23.71 -8.15 1.24
C LYS A 68 -22.89 -7.27 2.17
N PRO A 69 -22.75 -5.97 1.88
CA PRO A 69 -22.12 -5.04 2.80
C PRO A 69 -22.91 -5.00 4.11
N VAL A 70 -22.20 -5.12 5.24
CA VAL A 70 -22.78 -5.06 6.58
C VAL A 70 -22.35 -3.75 7.23
N PRO A 71 -23.27 -2.97 7.83
CA PRO A 71 -22.90 -1.76 8.54
C PRO A 71 -21.89 -2.04 9.64
N TRP A 72 -20.92 -1.14 9.83
CA TRP A 72 -19.87 -1.32 10.82
C TRP A 72 -20.40 -1.52 12.25
N ALA A 73 -21.49 -0.83 12.61
CA ALA A 73 -22.16 -1.00 13.90
C ALA A 73 -22.65 -2.45 14.12
N GLU A 74 -23.14 -3.10 13.07
CA GLU A 74 -23.59 -4.50 13.11
C GLU A 74 -22.41 -5.45 13.24
N VAL A 75 -21.29 -5.18 12.57
CA VAL A 75 -20.04 -5.95 12.74
C VAL A 75 -19.56 -5.86 14.18
N LYS A 76 -19.48 -4.66 14.75
CA LYS A 76 -19.07 -4.47 16.17
C LYS A 76 -19.96 -5.25 17.12
N ARG A 77 -21.28 -5.18 16.94
CA ARG A 77 -22.27 -5.91 17.75
C ARG A 77 -22.04 -7.43 17.70
N ARG A 78 -21.82 -8.01 16.51
CA ARG A 78 -21.57 -9.45 16.33
C ARG A 78 -20.29 -9.94 17.01
N HIS A 79 -19.29 -9.07 17.15
CA HIS A 79 -18.00 -9.41 17.74
C HIS A 79 -17.83 -8.94 19.19
N GLY A 80 -18.90 -8.45 19.83
CA GLY A 80 -18.82 -7.94 21.21
C GLY A 80 -17.96 -6.68 21.36
N LEU A 81 -17.74 -5.95 20.26
CA LEU A 81 -16.95 -4.71 20.20
C LEU A 81 -17.84 -3.46 20.26
N ALA A 82 -19.13 -3.64 20.56
CA ALA A 82 -20.07 -2.55 20.77
C ALA A 82 -19.99 -2.11 22.24
N GLY A 83 -18.99 -1.28 22.54
CA GLY A 83 -18.79 -0.58 23.81
C GLY A 83 -18.62 0.91 23.55
#